data_AF-A0A2G8L1X5-F1
#
_entry.id   AF-A0A2G8L1X5-F1
#
_cell.length_a   1.000
_cell.length_b   1.000
_cell.length_c   1.000
_cell.angle_alpha   90.00
_cell.angle_beta   90.00
_cell.angle_gamma   90.00
#
_symmetry.space_group_name_H-M   'P 1'
#
loop_
_entity.id
_entity.type
_entity.pdbx_description
1 polymer ?
#
loop_
_entity_poly.entity_id
_entity_poly.type
_entity_poly.pdbx_seq_one_letter_code
_entity_poly.pdbx_strand_id
1 'polypeptide(L)'
;MDVHNKIQEVLAESFQGELPREGDVETIGEQEILEALRKKGIVDDIMQQLQISGTSESHEERLPWQQTLSTKPATHHVDRESTFQTVPLNKASVDPTRRYLYFQLTGGKAFLEHLQEGEPLPGRQCSTFTIHIHFRGQRFKTKPVPCACDPDFKEGFLLELHDQKGGDASRMADATTLLAMSDPIHLVLIKTEPSGDTTLLSSNHLDWRTVLCCDFARQSIPVELMGIGEENKVPVGIIEVKLEVLPIPQQILSNEVIATQVNLERSRVSERERLFLVYAKQWWKEYLQIRETHQNRLVKIFAQDENAANRFVCLYVKPLRAGRLLDTPRQAARFISVIGFERSSTVGGGQPKEQWNSSHAFLCKNRGDCEDHAILLCNLFLGFGLNAFVCVGTKVKGAAHTWVVTISPDGLVTFWESLSGHRYIHQPVNPDDPPSVQLPRPQYPFRTIGCIFNHRTFYANCQPSDNVDVCCFDLHDESLWKSMSPDAIQSVCGTSSQSLWPHPVPLISNLLDSSLASNDLELQLRALVVDQRKDMGLTTVWDDELSYLLNQALAAYELERSTGVTAGNEEFQHAIRKAIPDGHTFKGFPIQFVHRNARRAFSTCFRQVDLKNLS
;
A
#
# COMPACT_ATOMS: atom_id res chain seq x y z
N MET A 1 9.60 -49.19 16.43
CA MET A 1 8.54 -50.24 16.45
C MET A 1 7.67 -50.02 15.22
N ASP A 2 7.17 -51.07 14.56
CA ASP A 2 6.43 -50.93 13.29
C ASP A 2 4.97 -50.52 13.54
N VAL A 3 4.76 -49.21 13.68
CA VAL A 3 3.46 -48.58 13.97
C VAL A 3 2.45 -48.84 12.85
N HIS A 4 2.93 -49.03 11.61
CA HIS A 4 2.07 -49.21 10.46
C HIS A 4 1.39 -50.59 10.46
N ASN A 5 2.12 -51.64 10.82
CA ASN A 5 1.57 -53.00 10.96
C ASN A 5 0.52 -53.09 12.09
N LYS A 6 0.73 -52.41 13.22
CA LYS A 6 -0.26 -52.36 14.31
C LYS A 6 -1.54 -51.61 13.91
N ILE A 7 -1.44 -50.54 13.14
CA ILE A 7 -2.63 -49.82 12.63
C ILE A 7 -3.39 -50.70 11.63
N GLN A 8 -2.69 -51.45 10.77
CA GLN A 8 -3.32 -52.40 9.85
C GLN A 8 -4.03 -53.56 10.57
N GLU A 9 -3.46 -54.11 11.64
CA GLU A 9 -4.15 -55.12 12.48
C GLU A 9 -5.43 -54.57 13.12
N VAL A 10 -5.41 -53.33 13.62
CA VAL A 10 -6.60 -52.70 14.20
C VAL A 10 -7.70 -52.49 13.17
N LEU A 11 -7.34 -52.06 11.96
CA LEU A 11 -8.29 -51.94 10.86
C LEU A 11 -8.84 -53.31 10.46
N ALA A 12 -8.00 -54.33 10.33
CA ALA A 12 -8.42 -55.68 9.93
C ALA A 12 -9.39 -56.33 10.93
N GLU A 13 -9.19 -56.12 12.24
CA GLU A 13 -10.10 -56.62 13.28
C GLU A 13 -11.44 -55.87 13.32
N SER A 14 -11.45 -54.57 13.00
CA SER A 14 -12.69 -53.78 12.91
C SER A 14 -13.63 -54.23 11.78
N PHE A 15 -13.13 -54.98 10.79
CA PHE A 15 -13.90 -55.48 9.64
C PHE A 15 -14.35 -56.96 9.78
N GLN A 16 -14.04 -57.68 10.86
CA GLN A 16 -14.36 -59.12 10.99
C GLN A 16 -15.67 -59.46 11.74
N GLY A 17 -16.46 -58.47 12.15
CA GLY A 17 -17.78 -58.69 12.76
C GLY A 17 -18.92 -58.47 11.78
N GLU A 18 -19.47 -59.56 11.24
CA GLU A 18 -20.69 -59.67 10.41
C GLU A 18 -20.59 -59.27 8.92
N LEU A 19 -20.82 -60.26 8.04
CA LEU A 19 -20.92 -60.11 6.59
C LEU A 19 -22.15 -59.24 6.21
N PRO A 20 -22.00 -58.14 5.45
CA PRO A 20 -23.16 -57.38 4.98
C PRO A 20 -23.79 -58.09 3.77
N ARG A 21 -25.13 -58.15 3.75
CA ARG A 21 -25.89 -58.39 2.51
C ARG A 21 -25.77 -57.14 1.63
N GLU A 22 -25.64 -57.35 0.31
CA GLU A 22 -25.54 -56.29 -0.70
C GLU A 22 -26.60 -55.19 -0.47
N GLY A 23 -26.15 -53.98 -0.12
CA GLY A 23 -27.05 -52.85 0.11
C GLY A 23 -26.46 -51.61 0.77
N ASP A 24 -25.53 -51.74 1.72
CA ASP A 24 -25.08 -50.59 2.54
C ASP A 24 -23.55 -50.43 2.54
N VAL A 25 -23.04 -49.42 1.85
CA VAL A 25 -21.68 -48.88 2.04
C VAL A 25 -21.83 -47.45 2.52
N GLU A 26 -22.07 -47.29 3.82
CA GLU A 26 -21.86 -46.01 4.51
C GLU A 26 -20.53 -46.05 5.29
N THR A 27 -19.79 -44.96 5.13
CA THR A 27 -18.46 -44.66 5.64
C THR A 27 -18.37 -44.74 7.17
N ILE A 28 -17.46 -45.56 7.70
CA ILE A 28 -16.98 -45.49 9.09
C ILE A 28 -16.24 -44.16 9.27
N GLY A 29 -16.62 -43.38 10.29
CA GLY A 29 -16.09 -42.04 10.54
C GLY A 29 -14.68 -42.07 11.12
N GLU A 30 -13.83 -41.13 10.70
CA GLU A 30 -12.45 -40.93 11.19
C GLU A 30 -12.35 -40.90 12.73
N GLN A 31 -13.41 -40.44 13.41
CA GLN A 31 -13.50 -40.39 14.87
C GLN A 31 -13.56 -41.76 15.55
N GLU A 32 -14.24 -42.75 14.96
CA GLU A 32 -14.38 -44.09 15.55
C GLU A 32 -13.05 -44.86 15.48
N ILE A 33 -12.29 -44.66 14.40
CA ILE A 33 -10.95 -45.22 14.23
C ILE A 33 -9.99 -44.60 15.26
N LEU A 34 -10.08 -43.29 15.48
CA LEU A 34 -9.26 -42.57 16.46
C LEU A 34 -9.56 -43.02 17.90
N GLU A 35 -10.83 -43.28 18.23
CA GLU A 35 -11.21 -43.84 19.54
C GLU A 35 -10.72 -45.27 19.72
N ALA A 36 -10.80 -46.12 18.69
CA ALA A 36 -10.30 -47.50 18.74
C ALA A 36 -8.77 -47.55 18.96
N LEU A 37 -8.02 -46.68 18.29
CA LEU A 37 -6.57 -46.55 18.45
C LEU A 37 -6.17 -46.03 19.84
N ARG A 38 -6.97 -45.11 20.41
CA ARG A 38 -6.76 -44.58 21.76
C ARG A 38 -7.08 -45.62 22.84
N LYS A 39 -8.14 -46.40 22.66
CA LYS A 39 -8.56 -47.47 23.58
C LYS A 39 -7.53 -48.62 23.65
N LYS A 40 -6.79 -48.85 22.56
CA LYS A 40 -5.68 -49.82 22.51
C LYS A 40 -4.33 -49.24 22.98
N GLY A 41 -4.29 -48.01 23.49
CA GLY A 41 -3.09 -47.39 24.06
C GLY A 41 -2.00 -47.01 23.04
N ILE A 42 -2.29 -47.14 21.73
CA ILE A 42 -1.31 -46.90 20.66
C ILE A 42 -0.98 -45.41 20.55
N VAL A 43 -1.97 -44.55 20.77
CA VAL A 43 -1.79 -43.08 20.77
C VAL A 43 -0.89 -42.63 21.92
N ASP A 44 -1.04 -43.25 23.10
CA ASP A 44 -0.25 -42.92 24.28
C ASP A 44 1.19 -43.45 24.18
N ASP A 45 1.39 -44.62 23.56
CA ASP A 45 2.72 -45.17 23.23
C ASP A 45 3.50 -44.26 22.26
N ILE A 46 2.82 -43.67 21.27
CA ILE A 46 3.42 -42.71 20.33
C ILE A 46 3.78 -41.40 21.04
N MET A 47 2.92 -40.93 21.95
CA MET A 47 3.14 -39.70 22.72
C MET A 47 4.26 -39.84 23.77
N GLN A 48 4.45 -41.02 24.37
CA GLN A 48 5.57 -41.27 25.29
C GLN A 48 6.93 -41.29 24.60
N GLN A 49 6.99 -41.65 23.32
CA GLN A 49 8.25 -41.66 22.55
C GLN A 49 8.69 -40.26 22.08
N LEU A 50 7.89 -39.21 22.33
CA LEU A 50 8.11 -37.85 21.82
C LEU A 50 8.76 -36.87 22.84
N GLN A 51 9.33 -37.34 23.96
CA GLN A 51 10.05 -36.44 24.89
C GLN A 51 11.50 -36.16 24.45
N ILE A 52 11.77 -34.90 24.12
CA ILE A 52 13.03 -34.37 23.57
C ILE A 52 14.01 -34.04 24.70
N SER A 53 15.17 -34.70 24.69
CA SER A 53 16.40 -34.29 25.39
C SER A 53 17.25 -33.45 24.45
N GLY A 54 17.83 -32.35 24.94
CA GLY A 54 18.49 -31.34 24.11
C GLY A 54 19.91 -31.64 23.64
N THR A 55 20.36 -30.72 22.78
CA THR A 55 21.73 -30.28 22.42
C THR A 55 22.50 -30.96 21.26
N SER A 56 23.12 -30.06 20.49
CA SER A 56 24.26 -30.13 19.55
C SER A 56 24.07 -30.58 18.08
N GLU A 57 24.10 -29.54 17.24
CA GLU A 57 24.75 -29.38 15.92
C GLU A 57 24.25 -30.11 14.65
N SER A 58 23.92 -29.25 13.68
CA SER A 58 23.96 -29.39 12.22
C SER A 58 23.28 -30.60 11.57
N HIS A 59 22.10 -30.37 10.98
CA HIS A 59 21.85 -30.54 9.54
C HIS A 59 20.40 -30.13 9.24
N GLU A 60 20.21 -29.42 8.12
CA GLU A 60 18.92 -28.97 7.61
C GLU A 60 17.98 -30.15 7.29
N GLU A 61 16.74 -30.12 7.78
CA GLU A 61 15.54 -30.52 7.02
C GLU A 61 14.25 -30.10 7.75
N ARG A 62 13.28 -29.60 6.99
CA ARG A 62 12.13 -28.78 7.42
C ARG A 62 10.94 -29.64 7.87
N LEU A 63 10.35 -29.30 9.02
CA LEU A 63 9.03 -29.79 9.50
C LEU A 63 7.89 -28.80 9.18
N PRO A 64 6.62 -29.26 9.13
CA PRO A 64 5.52 -28.61 8.43
C PRO A 64 4.59 -27.83 9.36
N TRP A 65 4.70 -26.51 9.33
CA TRP A 65 3.61 -25.57 9.68
C TRP A 65 3.65 -24.29 8.83
N GLN A 66 4.21 -24.37 7.61
CA GLN A 66 4.37 -23.23 6.69
C GLN A 66 3.23 -23.04 5.66
N GLN A 67 2.07 -23.68 5.82
CA GLN A 67 0.96 -23.48 4.88
C GLN A 67 -0.06 -22.49 5.43
N THR A 68 0.20 -21.21 5.14
CA THR A 68 -0.80 -20.20 4.74
C THR A 68 -0.07 -18.87 4.56
N LEU A 69 0.29 -18.56 3.31
CA LEU A 69 0.54 -17.23 2.71
C LEU A 69 1.42 -17.46 1.47
N SER A 70 0.81 -17.91 0.38
CA SER A 70 1.42 -17.92 -0.94
C SER A 70 1.39 -16.50 -1.50
N THR A 71 2.37 -15.68 -1.16
CA THR A 71 2.72 -14.50 -1.99
C THR A 71 3.66 -14.98 -3.09
N LYS A 72 3.10 -15.59 -4.15
CA LYS A 72 3.87 -15.88 -5.38
C LYS A 72 4.30 -14.55 -6.00
N PRO A 73 5.57 -14.40 -6.41
CA PRO A 73 5.98 -13.22 -7.16
C PRO A 73 5.26 -13.20 -8.52
N ALA A 74 4.84 -12.01 -8.93
CA ALA A 74 4.37 -11.70 -10.27
C ALA A 74 5.40 -12.23 -11.31
N THR A 75 4.96 -13.08 -12.24
CA THR A 75 5.83 -13.60 -13.31
C THR A 75 6.01 -12.53 -14.40
N HIS A 76 7.27 -12.14 -14.61
CA HIS A 76 7.68 -11.10 -15.55
C HIS A 76 8.41 -11.72 -16.75
N HIS A 77 8.02 -11.35 -17.98
CA HIS A 77 8.61 -11.90 -19.21
C HIS A 77 9.02 -10.79 -20.17
N VAL A 78 10.26 -10.85 -20.66
CA VAL A 78 10.83 -9.94 -21.67
C VAL A 78 10.77 -10.67 -23.01
N ASP A 79 10.05 -10.14 -23.98
CA ASP A 79 9.88 -10.79 -25.29
C ASP A 79 10.88 -10.23 -26.32
N ARG A 80 11.72 -11.11 -26.89
CA ARG A 80 12.56 -10.81 -28.06
C ARG A 80 11.83 -11.38 -29.28
N GLU A 81 11.73 -10.57 -30.33
CA GLU A 81 10.93 -10.76 -31.54
C GLU A 81 10.76 -12.19 -32.09
N SER A 82 9.55 -12.42 -32.63
CA SER A 82 9.16 -13.41 -33.64
C SER A 82 9.03 -14.88 -33.23
N THR A 83 7.85 -15.25 -32.72
CA THR A 83 6.89 -16.20 -33.34
C THR A 83 5.84 -16.55 -32.29
N PHE A 84 4.55 -16.37 -32.62
CA PHE A 84 3.41 -16.79 -31.80
C PHE A 84 3.37 -18.32 -31.66
N GLN A 85 4.18 -18.87 -30.76
CA GLN A 85 4.01 -20.23 -30.27
C GLN A 85 4.23 -20.19 -28.77
N THR A 86 3.14 -20.36 -28.03
CA THR A 86 3.07 -20.77 -26.62
C THR A 86 4.03 -20.04 -25.69
N VAL A 87 3.47 -19.21 -24.79
CA VAL A 87 4.11 -18.81 -23.52
C VAL A 87 5.12 -19.88 -23.10
N PRO A 88 6.39 -19.54 -22.81
CA PRO A 88 7.33 -20.52 -22.29
C PRO A 88 6.88 -20.92 -20.88
N LEU A 89 5.90 -21.82 -20.81
CA LEU A 89 5.37 -22.53 -19.65
C LEU A 89 6.49 -23.27 -18.90
N ASN A 90 7.68 -23.39 -19.49
CA ASN A 90 8.84 -24.05 -18.91
C ASN A 90 9.65 -23.17 -17.93
N LYS A 91 9.33 -21.88 -17.75
CA LYS A 91 10.10 -20.99 -16.84
C LYS A 91 9.29 -20.29 -15.74
N ALA A 92 7.97 -20.34 -15.82
CA ALA A 92 7.08 -19.83 -14.77
C ALA A 92 6.35 -21.01 -14.14
N SER A 93 6.28 -21.08 -12.81
CA SER A 93 5.45 -22.08 -12.10
C SER A 93 3.97 -21.73 -12.26
N VAL A 94 3.45 -21.82 -13.49
CA VAL A 94 2.05 -21.57 -13.84
C VAL A 94 1.25 -22.78 -13.40
N ASP A 95 0.19 -22.55 -12.63
CA ASP A 95 -0.72 -23.60 -12.18
C ASP A 95 -1.70 -23.92 -13.31
N PRO A 96 -1.62 -25.10 -13.93
CA PRO A 96 -2.47 -25.45 -15.08
C PRO A 96 -3.95 -25.57 -14.70
N THR A 97 -4.28 -25.59 -13.41
CA THR A 97 -5.67 -25.64 -12.92
C THR A 97 -6.33 -24.26 -12.84
N ARG A 98 -5.58 -23.18 -13.10
CA ARG A 98 -6.05 -21.80 -13.00
C ARG A 98 -6.18 -21.12 -14.35
N ARG A 99 -7.00 -20.06 -14.37
CA ARG A 99 -7.03 -19.11 -15.48
C ARG A 99 -6.19 -17.89 -15.20
N TYR A 100 -5.65 -17.36 -16.27
CA TYR A 100 -4.79 -16.20 -16.33
C TYR A 100 -5.24 -15.30 -17.47
N LEU A 101 -5.06 -14.00 -17.27
CA LEU A 101 -5.11 -13.01 -18.32
C LEU A 101 -3.68 -12.59 -18.62
N TYR A 102 -3.17 -13.00 -19.77
CA TYR A 102 -1.88 -12.54 -20.26
C TYR A 102 -2.03 -11.14 -20.85
N PHE A 103 -1.43 -10.16 -20.19
CA PHE A 103 -1.41 -8.76 -20.55
C PHE A 103 -0.06 -8.44 -21.19
N GLN A 104 -0.05 -8.06 -22.47
CA GLN A 104 1.16 -7.63 -23.17
C GLN A 104 1.04 -6.15 -23.54
N LEU A 105 2.09 -5.40 -23.23
CA LEU A 105 2.26 -4.01 -23.63
C LEU A 105 3.28 -3.96 -24.76
N THR A 106 2.86 -3.66 -25.98
CA THR A 106 3.76 -3.64 -27.14
C THR A 106 4.53 -2.32 -27.20
N GLY A 107 3.83 -1.20 -27.32
CA GLY A 107 4.44 0.12 -27.43
C GLY A 107 3.44 1.24 -27.19
N GLY A 108 3.96 2.46 -27.12
CA GLY A 108 3.19 3.69 -27.06
C GLY A 108 3.30 4.49 -28.35
N LYS A 109 2.31 5.36 -28.58
CA LYS A 109 2.27 6.31 -29.69
C LYS A 109 1.69 7.63 -29.23
N ALA A 110 2.03 8.70 -29.95
CA ALA A 110 1.43 10.03 -29.79
C ALA A 110 1.63 10.66 -28.39
N PHE A 111 2.80 10.45 -27.78
CA PHE A 111 3.22 11.18 -26.57
C PHE A 111 3.78 12.55 -26.96
N LEU A 112 2.90 13.44 -27.42
CA LEU A 112 3.25 14.67 -28.14
C LEU A 112 4.09 15.67 -27.32
N GLU A 113 4.00 15.64 -25.99
CA GLU A 113 4.82 16.50 -25.12
C GLU A 113 6.31 16.11 -25.16
N HIS A 114 6.63 14.93 -25.68
CA HIS A 114 7.98 14.36 -25.72
C HIS A 114 8.55 14.26 -27.14
N LEU A 115 8.02 15.06 -28.08
CA LEU A 115 8.50 15.12 -29.47
C LEU A 115 9.97 15.58 -29.59
N GLN A 116 10.43 16.40 -28.65
CA GLN A 116 11.77 17.01 -28.67
C GLN A 116 12.78 16.28 -27.79
N GLU A 117 12.38 15.20 -27.12
CA GLU A 117 13.33 14.41 -26.35
C GLU A 117 14.30 13.72 -27.30
N GLY A 118 15.59 14.06 -27.17
CA GLY A 118 16.64 13.51 -28.03
C GLY A 118 16.89 12.04 -27.74
N GLU A 119 17.49 11.34 -28.72
CA GLU A 119 17.82 9.92 -28.55
C GLU A 119 18.68 9.69 -27.27
N PRO A 120 18.42 8.60 -26.52
CA PRO A 120 19.16 8.28 -25.32
C PRO A 120 20.63 8.00 -25.67
N LEU A 121 21.51 8.93 -25.33
CA LEU A 121 22.96 8.79 -25.55
C LEU A 121 23.62 8.01 -24.39
N PRO A 122 24.59 7.14 -24.66
CA PRO A 122 25.34 6.43 -23.62
C PRO A 122 25.95 7.40 -22.59
N GLY A 123 25.65 7.19 -21.31
CA GLY A 123 26.16 8.01 -20.20
C GLY A 123 25.37 9.28 -19.89
N ARG A 124 24.36 9.65 -20.70
CA ARG A 124 23.45 10.75 -20.38
C ARG A 124 22.19 10.20 -19.70
N GLN A 125 21.93 10.64 -18.47
CA GLN A 125 20.66 10.33 -17.81
C GLN A 125 19.53 11.05 -18.54
N CYS A 126 18.52 10.30 -18.98
CA CYS A 126 17.30 10.79 -19.60
C CYS A 126 16.10 10.47 -18.71
N SER A 127 15.00 11.17 -18.94
CA SER A 127 13.73 10.88 -18.29
C SER A 127 13.17 9.57 -18.84
N THR A 128 12.47 8.81 -18.00
CA THR A 128 11.94 7.50 -18.38
C THR A 128 10.47 7.34 -17.99
N PHE A 129 9.70 6.66 -18.83
CA PHE A 129 8.37 6.18 -18.53
C PHE A 129 8.40 4.81 -17.87
N THR A 130 7.48 4.59 -16.93
CA THR A 130 7.18 3.28 -16.36
C THR A 130 5.66 3.13 -16.25
N ILE A 131 5.13 2.02 -16.76
CA ILE A 131 3.72 1.68 -16.57
C ILE A 131 3.60 0.70 -15.41
N HIS A 132 2.80 1.07 -14.43
CA HIS A 132 2.43 0.25 -13.29
C HIS A 132 1.03 -0.31 -13.48
N ILE A 133 0.86 -1.58 -13.16
CA ILE A 133 -0.39 -2.33 -13.37
C ILE A 133 -0.83 -2.87 -12.02
N HIS A 134 -2.09 -2.63 -11.67
CA HIS A 134 -2.72 -3.25 -10.51
C HIS A 134 -4.03 -3.93 -10.91
N PHE A 135 -4.17 -5.20 -10.54
CA PHE A 135 -5.35 -6.00 -10.82
C PHE A 135 -5.59 -7.00 -9.69
N ARG A 136 -6.74 -6.90 -9.01
CA ARG A 136 -7.19 -7.84 -7.97
C ARG A 136 -6.12 -8.21 -6.93
N GLY A 137 -5.39 -7.21 -6.43
CA GLY A 137 -4.34 -7.42 -5.43
C GLY A 137 -3.03 -7.98 -6.00
N GLN A 138 -2.83 -7.92 -7.32
CA GLN A 138 -1.58 -8.22 -8.00
C GLN A 138 -1.00 -6.93 -8.59
N ARG A 139 0.32 -6.78 -8.54
CA ARG A 139 1.03 -5.59 -9.02
C ARG A 139 2.15 -5.97 -9.95
N PHE A 140 2.26 -5.22 -11.04
CA PHE A 140 3.32 -5.36 -12.03
C PHE A 140 3.83 -3.99 -12.43
N LYS A 141 5.03 -3.94 -13.00
CA LYS A 141 5.58 -2.74 -13.60
C LYS A 141 6.45 -3.10 -14.80
N THR A 142 6.47 -2.24 -15.80
CA THR A 142 7.44 -2.34 -16.90
C THR A 142 8.84 -2.00 -16.39
N LYS A 143 9.85 -2.31 -17.21
CA LYS A 143 11.13 -1.62 -17.08
C LYS A 143 10.97 -0.14 -17.42
N PRO A 144 11.86 0.73 -16.89
CA PRO A 144 11.94 2.11 -17.33
C PRO A 144 12.31 2.18 -18.81
N VAL A 145 11.50 2.88 -19.60
CA VAL A 145 11.72 3.13 -21.04
C VAL A 145 12.01 4.60 -21.22
N PRO A 146 13.02 5.01 -22.00
CA PRO A 146 13.27 6.43 -22.29
C PRO A 146 12.00 7.13 -22.78
N CYS A 147 11.75 8.32 -22.25
CA CYS A 147 10.64 9.15 -22.69
C CYS A 147 10.85 9.51 -24.18
N ALA A 148 9.78 9.35 -24.97
CA ALA A 148 9.78 9.57 -26.41
C ALA A 148 8.33 9.73 -26.89
N CYS A 149 8.13 10.24 -28.11
CA CYS A 149 6.80 10.30 -28.73
C CYS A 149 6.19 8.89 -28.94
N ASP A 150 7.03 7.92 -29.30
CA ASP A 150 6.63 6.52 -29.56
C ASP A 150 7.49 5.56 -28.71
N PRO A 151 7.22 5.44 -27.39
CA PRO A 151 8.04 4.63 -26.50
C PRO A 151 7.87 3.12 -26.74
N ASP A 152 8.97 2.37 -26.70
CA ASP A 152 9.00 0.92 -26.96
C ASP A 152 9.04 0.12 -25.63
N PHE A 153 7.88 -0.37 -25.18
CA PHE A 153 7.77 -1.07 -23.90
C PHE A 153 8.09 -2.57 -24.00
N LYS A 154 7.44 -3.30 -24.91
CA LYS A 154 7.62 -4.76 -25.15
C LYS A 154 7.73 -5.60 -23.86
N GLU A 155 6.74 -5.50 -22.98
CA GLU A 155 6.67 -6.27 -21.73
C GLU A 155 5.38 -7.10 -21.63
N GLY A 156 5.45 -8.27 -20.98
CA GLY A 156 4.31 -9.16 -20.77
C GLY A 156 4.15 -9.61 -19.32
N PHE A 157 2.90 -9.62 -18.84
CA PHE A 157 2.53 -9.95 -17.47
C PHE A 157 1.40 -10.98 -17.43
N LEU A 158 1.50 -11.95 -16.54
CA LEU A 158 0.46 -12.96 -16.35
C LEU A 158 -0.39 -12.62 -15.12
N LEU A 159 -1.63 -12.17 -15.34
CA LEU A 159 -2.56 -11.76 -14.29
C LEU A 159 -3.42 -12.96 -13.87
N GLU A 160 -3.40 -13.38 -12.62
CA GLU A 160 -4.24 -14.50 -12.17
C GLU A 160 -5.73 -14.11 -12.08
N LEU A 161 -6.62 -14.98 -12.58
CA LEU A 161 -8.08 -14.82 -12.53
C LEU A 161 -8.69 -15.82 -11.52
N HIS A 162 -8.37 -15.64 -10.23
CA HIS A 162 -8.89 -16.50 -9.16
C HIS A 162 -10.12 -15.92 -8.47
N ASP A 163 -11.01 -16.79 -8.00
CA ASP A 163 -12.04 -16.42 -7.03
C ASP A 163 -11.41 -16.31 -5.64
N GLN A 164 -11.42 -15.10 -5.07
CA GLN A 164 -10.84 -14.83 -3.75
C GLN A 164 -11.51 -15.62 -2.62
N LYS A 165 -12.76 -16.07 -2.80
CA LYS A 165 -13.47 -16.85 -1.78
C LYS A 165 -13.07 -18.32 -1.76
N GLY A 166 -12.60 -18.86 -2.88
CA GLY A 166 -12.31 -20.29 -3.05
C GLY A 166 -10.89 -20.71 -2.65
N GLY A 167 -9.99 -19.75 -2.44
CA GLY A 167 -8.58 -20.03 -2.11
C GLY A 167 -7.88 -20.89 -3.18
N ASP A 168 -6.85 -21.63 -2.77
CA ASP A 168 -6.06 -22.46 -3.69
C ASP A 168 -6.81 -23.69 -4.22
N ALA A 169 -7.96 -24.03 -3.62
CA ALA A 169 -8.82 -25.14 -4.01
C ALA A 169 -9.98 -24.71 -4.94
N SER A 170 -10.02 -23.43 -5.38
CA SER A 170 -11.11 -22.95 -6.24
C SER A 170 -11.08 -23.67 -7.59
N ARG A 171 -12.26 -24.11 -8.05
CA ARG A 171 -12.41 -24.60 -9.43
C ARG A 171 -11.98 -23.51 -10.41
N MET A 172 -11.41 -23.92 -11.54
CA MET A 172 -11.07 -23.02 -12.65
C MET A 172 -12.29 -22.16 -13.02
N ALA A 173 -12.12 -20.84 -13.08
CA ALA A 173 -13.21 -19.91 -13.39
C ALA A 173 -13.85 -20.25 -14.75
N ASP A 174 -15.17 -20.43 -14.81
CA ASP A 174 -15.89 -20.61 -16.07
C ASP A 174 -16.23 -19.26 -16.72
N ALA A 175 -16.85 -19.27 -17.90
CA ALA A 175 -17.19 -18.04 -18.63
C ALA A 175 -18.10 -17.11 -17.81
N THR A 176 -19.05 -17.67 -17.04
CA THR A 176 -19.96 -16.91 -16.17
C THR A 176 -19.20 -16.26 -15.02
N THR A 177 -18.29 -16.99 -14.37
CA THR A 177 -17.44 -16.49 -13.29
C THR A 177 -16.53 -15.38 -13.80
N LEU A 178 -15.92 -15.54 -14.97
CA LEU A 178 -15.09 -14.51 -15.62
C LEU A 178 -15.90 -13.25 -15.96
N LEU A 179 -17.13 -13.40 -16.47
CA LEU A 179 -18.00 -12.27 -16.77
C LEU A 179 -18.38 -11.46 -15.51
N ALA A 180 -18.57 -12.15 -14.38
CA ALA A 180 -18.89 -11.55 -13.09
C ALA A 180 -17.71 -10.81 -12.43
N MET A 181 -16.46 -11.05 -12.88
CA MET A 181 -15.26 -10.34 -12.42
C MET A 181 -15.22 -8.92 -13.02
N SER A 182 -15.90 -7.99 -12.36
CA SER A 182 -16.04 -6.58 -12.79
C SER A 182 -14.83 -5.68 -12.48
N ASP A 183 -13.79 -6.21 -11.85
CA ASP A 183 -12.58 -5.43 -11.53
C ASP A 183 -11.86 -4.96 -12.80
N PRO A 184 -11.62 -3.65 -12.96
CA PRO A 184 -10.79 -3.16 -14.05
C PRO A 184 -9.30 -3.37 -13.74
N ILE A 185 -8.48 -3.42 -14.79
CA ILE A 185 -7.03 -3.30 -14.68
C ILE A 185 -6.70 -1.82 -14.52
N HIS A 186 -6.09 -1.45 -13.40
CA HIS A 186 -5.65 -0.08 -13.16
C HIS A 186 -4.23 0.12 -13.70
N LEU A 187 -4.10 1.02 -14.67
CA LEU A 187 -2.89 1.39 -15.37
C LEU A 187 -2.44 2.78 -14.91
N VAL A 188 -1.21 2.88 -14.42
CA VAL A 188 -0.63 4.13 -13.92
C VAL A 188 0.66 4.41 -14.69
N LEU A 189 0.73 5.55 -15.37
CA LEU A 189 1.93 6.00 -16.08
C LEU A 189 2.71 6.98 -15.22
N ILE A 190 3.95 6.62 -14.88
CA ILE A 190 4.89 7.46 -14.13
C ILE A 190 6.02 7.89 -15.05
N LYS A 191 6.32 9.19 -15.06
CA LYS A 191 7.58 9.74 -15.59
C LYS A 191 8.58 9.89 -14.45
N THR A 192 9.80 9.43 -14.65
CA THR A 192 10.91 9.60 -13.71
C THR A 192 11.96 10.47 -14.37
N GLU A 193 12.27 11.60 -13.75
CA GLU A 193 13.32 12.52 -14.19
C GLU A 193 14.71 12.00 -13.80
N PRO A 194 15.79 12.46 -14.46
CA PRO A 194 17.18 12.14 -14.08
C PRO A 194 17.51 12.44 -12.62
N SER A 195 16.83 13.42 -12.01
CA SER A 195 17.00 13.76 -10.59
C SER A 195 16.51 12.66 -9.64
N GLY A 196 15.70 11.72 -10.15
CA GLY A 196 14.94 10.73 -9.39
C GLY A 196 13.56 11.21 -8.96
N ASP A 197 13.13 12.40 -9.38
CA ASP A 197 11.78 12.88 -9.11
C ASP A 197 10.78 12.23 -10.05
N THR A 198 9.62 11.89 -9.51
CA THR A 198 8.58 11.10 -10.15
C THR A 198 7.32 11.93 -10.31
N THR A 199 6.72 11.90 -11.50
CA THR A 199 5.46 12.57 -11.80
C THR A 199 4.44 11.56 -12.31
N LEU A 200 3.21 11.70 -11.84
CA LEU A 200 2.07 10.92 -12.33
C LEU A 200 1.53 11.61 -13.58
N LEU A 201 1.49 10.91 -14.71
CA LEU A 201 0.96 11.45 -15.97
C LEU A 201 -0.46 10.96 -16.26
N SER A 202 -0.77 9.69 -15.93
CA SER A 202 -2.08 9.09 -16.24
C SER A 202 -2.48 8.03 -15.21
N SER A 203 -3.79 7.94 -14.95
CA SER A 203 -4.42 6.96 -14.05
C SER A 203 -5.69 6.38 -14.70
N ASN A 204 -5.52 5.29 -15.46
CA ASN A 204 -6.55 4.74 -16.34
C ASN A 204 -7.07 3.38 -15.88
N HIS A 205 -8.35 3.11 -16.12
CA HIS A 205 -8.97 1.82 -15.83
C HIS A 205 -9.38 1.12 -17.14
N LEU A 206 -8.84 -0.08 -17.37
CA LEU A 206 -9.13 -0.91 -18.53
C LEU A 206 -10.08 -2.05 -18.13
N ASP A 207 -11.27 -2.11 -18.75
CA ASP A 207 -12.13 -3.30 -18.68
C ASP A 207 -11.55 -4.36 -19.63
N TRP A 208 -11.16 -5.50 -19.07
CA TRP A 208 -10.51 -6.57 -19.81
C TRP A 208 -11.50 -7.57 -20.40
N ARG A 209 -12.77 -7.57 -19.96
CA ARG A 209 -13.74 -8.63 -20.28
C ARG A 209 -14.12 -8.69 -21.75
N THR A 210 -13.86 -7.64 -22.52
CA THR A 210 -14.06 -7.63 -23.98
C THR A 210 -13.28 -8.76 -24.67
N VAL A 211 -12.19 -9.24 -24.08
CA VAL A 211 -11.42 -10.38 -24.61
C VAL A 211 -12.23 -11.69 -24.64
N LEU A 212 -13.28 -11.81 -23.80
CA LEU A 212 -14.08 -13.03 -23.64
C LEU A 212 -15.03 -13.31 -24.82
N CYS A 213 -15.26 -12.32 -25.70
CA CYS A 213 -16.03 -12.52 -26.95
C CYS A 213 -15.17 -12.66 -28.20
N CYS A 214 -13.85 -12.54 -28.09
CA CYS A 214 -12.95 -12.62 -29.23
C CYS A 214 -12.54 -14.06 -29.55
N ASP A 215 -12.28 -14.33 -30.82
CA ASP A 215 -11.74 -15.62 -31.27
C ASP A 215 -10.44 -15.95 -30.53
N PHE A 216 -10.31 -17.21 -30.11
CA PHE A 216 -9.18 -17.70 -29.30
C PHE A 216 -8.97 -16.94 -27.97
N ALA A 217 -9.97 -16.17 -27.51
CA ALA A 217 -9.89 -15.28 -26.36
C ALA A 217 -8.66 -14.36 -26.40
N ARG A 218 -8.42 -13.76 -27.57
CA ARG A 218 -7.32 -12.83 -27.84
C ARG A 218 -7.83 -11.51 -28.41
N GLN A 219 -7.31 -10.39 -27.91
CA GLN A 219 -7.70 -9.06 -28.38
C GLN A 219 -6.51 -8.09 -28.36
N SER A 220 -6.39 -7.23 -29.37
CA SER A 220 -5.53 -6.03 -29.31
C SER A 220 -6.41 -4.80 -29.06
N ILE A 221 -6.04 -3.98 -28.09
CA ILE A 221 -6.80 -2.82 -27.61
C ILE A 221 -5.87 -1.61 -27.60
N PRO A 222 -6.15 -0.55 -28.37
CA PRO A 222 -5.52 0.74 -28.14
C PRO A 222 -6.14 1.39 -26.91
N VAL A 223 -5.32 1.69 -25.91
CA VAL A 223 -5.74 2.35 -24.68
C VAL A 223 -5.24 3.79 -24.71
N GLU A 224 -6.16 4.74 -24.83
CA GLU A 224 -5.88 6.17 -24.75
C GLU A 224 -5.67 6.57 -23.29
N LEU A 225 -4.44 6.98 -22.95
CA LEU A 225 -4.06 7.45 -21.63
C LEU A 225 -4.45 8.91 -21.47
N MET A 226 -5.36 9.19 -20.54
CA MET A 226 -5.78 10.55 -20.24
C MET A 226 -4.89 11.17 -19.16
N GLY A 227 -4.73 12.48 -19.19
CA GLY A 227 -4.03 13.23 -18.15
C GLY A 227 -4.72 13.12 -16.79
N ILE A 228 -4.17 13.80 -15.79
CA ILE A 228 -4.74 13.83 -14.44
C ILE A 228 -5.20 15.25 -14.08
N GLY A 229 -6.08 15.36 -13.09
CA GLY A 229 -6.50 16.64 -12.52
C GLY A 229 -7.15 17.56 -13.56
N GLU A 230 -6.55 18.73 -13.80
CA GLU A 230 -7.06 19.71 -14.77
C GLU A 230 -6.89 19.25 -16.24
N GLU A 231 -5.95 18.33 -16.48
CA GLU A 231 -5.63 17.77 -17.79
C GLU A 231 -6.33 16.43 -18.03
N ASN A 232 -7.30 16.05 -17.19
CA ASN A 232 -8.02 14.77 -17.30
C ASN A 232 -8.82 14.54 -18.60
N LYS A 233 -8.97 15.59 -19.42
CA LYS A 233 -9.60 15.55 -20.75
C LYS A 233 -8.59 15.67 -21.88
N VAL A 234 -7.30 15.79 -21.57
CA VAL A 234 -6.22 15.88 -22.54
C VAL A 234 -5.56 14.50 -22.62
N PRO A 235 -5.44 13.89 -23.81
CA PRO A 235 -4.72 12.65 -23.95
C PRO A 235 -3.21 12.89 -23.79
N VAL A 236 -2.58 12.08 -22.96
CA VAL A 236 -1.12 12.04 -22.78
C VAL A 236 -0.46 11.23 -23.91
N GLY A 237 -1.12 10.16 -24.35
CA GLY A 237 -0.64 9.27 -25.39
C GLY A 237 -1.51 8.01 -25.49
N ILE A 238 -1.22 7.14 -26.45
CA ILE A 238 -1.94 5.88 -26.67
C ILE A 238 -0.96 4.73 -26.47
N ILE A 239 -1.37 3.70 -25.73
CA ILE A 239 -0.62 2.45 -25.61
C ILE A 239 -1.36 1.32 -26.31
N GLU A 240 -0.64 0.39 -26.92
CA GLU A 240 -1.22 -0.81 -27.51
C GLU A 240 -1.07 -1.99 -26.54
N VAL A 241 -2.21 -2.54 -26.12
CA VAL A 241 -2.31 -3.66 -25.18
C VAL A 241 -2.87 -4.87 -25.89
N LYS A 242 -2.20 -6.01 -25.78
CA LYS A 242 -2.74 -7.31 -26.21
C LYS A 242 -3.15 -8.11 -24.99
N LEU A 243 -4.37 -8.64 -25.01
CA LEU A 243 -4.93 -9.46 -23.96
C LEU A 243 -5.17 -10.87 -24.49
N GLU A 244 -4.84 -11.88 -23.69
CA GLU A 244 -5.14 -13.28 -23.98
C GLU A 244 -5.58 -14.02 -22.71
N VAL A 245 -6.68 -14.78 -22.77
CA VAL A 245 -7.10 -15.63 -21.63
C VAL A 245 -6.52 -17.04 -21.78
N LEU A 246 -5.80 -17.49 -20.75
CA LEU A 246 -5.08 -18.75 -20.70
C LEU A 246 -5.52 -19.60 -19.49
N PRO A 247 -5.83 -20.89 -19.65
CA PRO A 247 -6.13 -21.56 -20.92
C PRO A 247 -7.36 -20.94 -21.60
N ILE A 248 -7.51 -21.19 -22.91
CA ILE A 248 -8.63 -20.65 -23.70
C ILE A 248 -9.97 -21.16 -23.11
N PRO A 249 -10.96 -20.29 -22.87
CA PRO A 249 -12.29 -20.71 -22.45
C PRO A 249 -12.96 -21.62 -23.49
N GLN A 250 -13.61 -22.69 -23.04
CA GLN A 250 -14.37 -23.60 -23.92
C GLN A 250 -15.64 -22.93 -24.48
N GLN A 251 -16.20 -21.99 -23.72
CA GLN A 251 -17.38 -21.23 -24.09
C GLN A 251 -16.97 -19.78 -24.36
N ILE A 252 -17.26 -19.31 -25.58
CA ILE A 252 -17.12 -17.91 -25.97
C ILE A 252 -18.44 -17.20 -25.67
N LEU A 253 -18.37 -16.01 -25.06
CA LEU A 253 -19.55 -15.19 -24.79
C LEU A 253 -19.86 -14.30 -26.00
N SER A 254 -21.13 -14.00 -26.25
CA SER A 254 -21.47 -13.04 -27.30
C SER A 254 -21.11 -11.61 -26.87
N ASN A 255 -20.75 -10.77 -27.83
CA ASN A 255 -20.43 -9.36 -27.58
C ASN A 255 -21.63 -8.63 -26.93
N GLU A 256 -22.85 -8.95 -27.36
CA GLU A 256 -24.08 -8.40 -26.77
C GLU A 256 -24.24 -8.73 -25.28
N VAL A 257 -23.92 -9.96 -24.86
CA VAL A 257 -23.99 -10.36 -23.45
C VAL A 257 -22.98 -9.57 -22.61
N ILE A 258 -21.75 -9.43 -23.08
CA ILE A 258 -20.70 -8.67 -22.38
C ILE A 258 -21.08 -7.19 -22.30
N ALA A 259 -21.44 -6.57 -23.42
CA ALA A 259 -21.85 -5.18 -23.48
C ALA A 259 -23.05 -4.90 -22.57
N THR A 260 -24.05 -5.80 -22.57
CA THR A 260 -25.22 -5.69 -21.69
C THR A 260 -24.82 -5.76 -20.22
N GLN A 261 -23.97 -6.73 -19.84
CA GLN A 261 -23.48 -6.86 -18.48
C GLN A 261 -22.72 -5.59 -18.03
N VAL A 262 -21.75 -5.14 -18.82
CA VAL A 262 -20.94 -3.95 -18.51
C VAL A 262 -21.81 -2.69 -18.38
N ASN A 263 -22.78 -2.51 -19.28
CA ASN A 263 -23.69 -1.38 -19.25
C ASN A 263 -24.63 -1.42 -18.04
N LEU A 264 -25.13 -2.60 -17.67
CA LEU A 264 -25.95 -2.79 -16.46
C LEU A 264 -25.15 -2.47 -15.19
N GLU A 265 -23.91 -2.94 -15.10
CA GLU A 265 -23.01 -2.64 -13.97
C GLU A 265 -22.71 -1.14 -13.87
N ARG A 266 -22.31 -0.50 -14.99
CA ARG A 266 -22.06 0.94 -15.03
C ARG A 266 -23.29 1.75 -14.62
N SER A 267 -24.46 1.37 -15.12
CA SER A 267 -25.73 2.05 -14.78
C SER A 267 -26.08 1.88 -13.31
N ARG A 268 -25.90 0.67 -12.75
CA ARG A 268 -26.11 0.40 -11.31
C ARG A 268 -25.18 1.23 -10.44
N VAL A 269 -23.90 1.36 -10.80
CA VAL A 269 -22.97 2.16 -10.02
C VAL A 269 -23.30 3.65 -10.11
N SER A 270 -23.56 4.16 -11.32
CA SER A 270 -23.96 5.56 -11.50
C SER A 270 -25.22 5.90 -10.70
N GLU A 271 -26.20 5.00 -10.65
CA GLU A 271 -27.43 5.21 -9.88
C GLU A 271 -27.17 5.20 -8.37
N ARG A 272 -26.32 4.30 -7.87
CA ARG A 272 -25.91 4.27 -6.45
C ARG A 272 -25.19 5.56 -6.05
N GLU A 273 -24.23 6.01 -6.86
CA GLU A 273 -23.51 7.27 -6.62
C GLU A 273 -24.46 8.47 -6.64
N ARG A 274 -25.43 8.49 -7.57
CA ARG A 274 -26.46 9.54 -7.65
C ARG A 274 -27.35 9.56 -6.41
N LEU A 275 -27.86 8.41 -5.98
CA LEU A 275 -28.69 8.29 -4.77
C LEU A 275 -27.92 8.70 -3.52
N PHE A 276 -26.66 8.27 -3.40
CA PHE A 276 -25.79 8.66 -2.30
C PHE A 276 -25.52 10.17 -2.30
N LEU A 277 -25.32 10.80 -3.45
CA LEU A 277 -25.15 12.25 -3.55
C LEU A 277 -26.40 13.00 -3.07
N VAL A 278 -27.61 12.52 -3.39
CA VAL A 278 -28.86 13.09 -2.89
C VAL A 278 -28.94 12.96 -1.37
N TYR A 279 -28.64 11.77 -0.84
CA TYR A 279 -28.56 11.52 0.60
C TYR A 279 -27.56 12.47 1.29
N ALA A 280 -26.33 12.54 0.78
CA ALA A 280 -25.27 13.36 1.35
C ALA A 280 -25.62 14.86 1.37
N LYS A 281 -26.30 15.36 0.32
CA LYS A 281 -26.81 16.74 0.28
C LYS A 281 -27.85 17.00 1.36
N GLN A 282 -28.76 16.06 1.58
CA GLN A 282 -29.77 16.17 2.63
C GLN A 282 -29.12 16.13 4.02
N TRP A 283 -28.23 15.16 4.25
CA TRP A 283 -27.46 15.03 5.48
C TRP A 283 -26.64 16.28 5.81
N TRP A 284 -26.02 16.91 4.79
CA TRP A 284 -25.27 18.16 4.95
C TRP A 284 -26.16 19.33 5.35
N LYS A 285 -27.35 19.46 4.75
CA LYS A 285 -28.33 20.49 5.15
C LYS A 285 -28.75 20.33 6.60
N GLU A 286 -29.01 19.12 7.05
CA GLU A 286 -29.33 18.84 8.45
C GLU A 286 -28.18 19.18 9.38
N TYR A 287 -26.93 18.88 8.98
CA TYR A 287 -25.76 19.23 9.77
C TYR A 287 -25.63 20.75 9.96
N LEU A 288 -25.87 21.54 8.91
CA LEU A 288 -25.84 22.99 8.96
C LEU A 288 -26.96 23.59 9.81
N GLN A 289 -28.11 22.91 9.94
CA GLN A 289 -29.23 23.34 10.78
C GLN A 289 -28.96 23.22 12.29
N ILE A 290 -27.94 22.45 12.69
CA ILE A 290 -27.61 22.25 14.11
C ILE A 290 -27.09 23.56 14.72
N ARG A 291 -26.12 24.22 14.07
CA ARG A 291 -25.55 25.52 14.50
C ARG A 291 -25.01 26.30 13.31
N GLU A 292 -25.13 27.63 13.36
CA GLU A 292 -24.62 28.54 12.31
C GLU A 292 -23.11 28.41 12.09
N THR A 293 -22.33 28.15 13.15
CA THR A 293 -20.86 27.98 13.05
C THR A 293 -20.43 26.78 12.21
N HIS A 294 -21.33 25.82 11.95
CA HIS A 294 -21.02 24.62 11.17
C HIS A 294 -20.67 24.92 9.70
N GLN A 295 -21.10 26.07 9.17
CA GLN A 295 -20.74 26.49 7.80
C GLN A 295 -19.23 26.71 7.62
N ASN A 296 -18.50 26.97 8.71
CA ASN A 296 -17.05 27.22 8.69
C ASN A 296 -16.23 25.97 9.05
N ARG A 297 -16.87 24.86 9.42
CA ARG A 297 -16.18 23.63 9.82
C ARG A 297 -15.72 22.84 8.59
N LEU A 298 -14.52 22.30 8.66
CA LEU A 298 -13.94 21.49 7.58
C LEU A 298 -14.51 20.06 7.60
N VAL A 299 -15.69 19.88 7.01
CA VAL A 299 -16.34 18.57 6.84
C VAL A 299 -16.18 18.10 5.40
N LYS A 300 -15.28 17.15 5.17
CA LYS A 300 -14.93 16.64 3.84
C LYS A 300 -15.75 15.39 3.50
N ILE A 301 -16.88 15.56 2.82
CA ILE A 301 -17.71 14.43 2.35
C ILE A 301 -17.16 13.85 1.04
N PHE A 302 -16.80 14.72 0.09
CA PHE A 302 -16.32 14.33 -1.23
C PHE A 302 -14.93 14.89 -1.52
N ALA A 303 -14.10 14.13 -2.24
CA ALA A 303 -12.81 14.54 -2.76
C ALA A 303 -12.71 14.18 -4.26
N GLN A 304 -11.93 14.95 -5.02
CA GLN A 304 -11.68 14.65 -6.44
C GLN A 304 -10.57 13.62 -6.56
N ASP A 305 -10.82 12.55 -7.33
CA ASP A 305 -9.79 11.58 -7.70
C ASP A 305 -8.87 12.14 -8.81
N GLU A 306 -7.88 11.34 -9.23
CA GLU A 306 -6.93 11.70 -10.30
C GLU A 306 -7.62 12.02 -11.63
N ASN A 307 -8.83 11.51 -11.83
CA ASN A 307 -9.64 11.70 -13.03
C ASN A 307 -10.68 12.82 -12.84
N ALA A 308 -10.52 13.64 -11.81
CA ALA A 308 -11.41 14.73 -11.38
C ALA A 308 -12.86 14.31 -11.10
N ALA A 309 -13.12 13.03 -10.84
CA ALA A 309 -14.42 12.56 -10.41
C ALA A 309 -14.57 12.78 -8.89
N ASN A 310 -15.74 13.28 -8.47
CA ASN A 310 -16.04 13.48 -7.05
C ASN A 310 -16.37 12.13 -6.40
N ARG A 311 -15.56 11.71 -5.44
CA ARG A 311 -15.68 10.43 -4.73
C ARG A 311 -15.93 10.66 -3.26
N PHE A 312 -16.76 9.80 -2.68
CA PHE A 312 -16.98 9.79 -1.24
C PHE A 312 -15.68 9.40 -0.51
N VAL A 313 -15.29 10.17 0.49
CA VAL A 313 -13.96 10.02 1.12
C VAL A 313 -13.70 8.65 1.75
N CYS A 314 -14.74 7.96 2.24
CA CYS A 314 -14.59 6.61 2.81
C CYS A 314 -14.16 5.57 1.78
N LEU A 315 -14.28 5.83 0.47
CA LEU A 315 -13.84 4.90 -0.59
C LEU A 315 -12.31 4.74 -0.62
N TYR A 316 -11.57 5.78 -0.24
CA TYR A 316 -10.11 5.76 -0.21
C TYR A 316 -9.54 4.95 0.96
N VAL A 317 -10.36 4.71 1.99
CA VAL A 317 -9.95 3.97 3.18
C VAL A 317 -10.34 2.51 3.04
N LYS A 318 -9.39 1.59 3.16
CA LYS A 318 -9.59 0.14 3.16
C LYS A 318 -8.54 -0.52 4.07
N PRO A 319 -8.90 -1.51 4.90
CA PRO A 319 -7.91 -2.26 5.67
C PRO A 319 -6.83 -2.87 4.76
N LEU A 320 -5.57 -2.52 5.01
CA LEU A 320 -4.40 -2.97 4.26
C LEU A 320 -3.47 -3.74 5.19
N ARG A 321 -3.35 -5.04 4.98
CA ARG A 321 -2.41 -5.88 5.74
C ARG A 321 -1.01 -5.71 5.18
N ALA A 322 -0.05 -5.39 6.05
CA ALA A 322 1.35 -5.22 5.67
C ALA A 322 2.12 -6.55 5.48
N GLY A 323 1.48 -7.70 5.70
CA GLY A 323 2.16 -8.99 5.68
C GLY A 323 3.26 -9.06 6.73
N ARG A 324 4.42 -9.63 6.36
CA ARG A 324 5.64 -9.63 7.19
C ARG A 324 6.63 -8.52 6.81
N LEU A 325 6.15 -7.47 6.12
CA LEU A 325 7.00 -6.35 5.68
C LEU A 325 7.09 -5.24 6.73
N LEU A 326 6.03 -5.06 7.53
CA LEU A 326 5.98 -4.13 8.64
C LEU A 326 5.42 -4.89 9.84
N ASP A 327 6.21 -4.98 10.91
CA ASP A 327 5.86 -5.79 12.09
C ASP A 327 4.90 -5.05 13.02
N THR A 328 4.95 -3.72 13.05
CA THR A 328 4.19 -2.90 14.00
C THR A 328 3.52 -1.67 13.37
N PRO A 329 2.44 -1.16 13.98
CA PRO A 329 1.86 0.13 13.59
C PRO A 329 2.86 1.29 13.63
N ARG A 330 3.85 1.27 14.53
CA ARG A 330 4.86 2.34 14.61
C ARG A 330 5.84 2.30 13.44
N GLN A 331 6.29 1.11 13.07
CA GLN A 331 7.07 0.93 11.84
C GLN A 331 6.25 1.34 10.62
N ALA A 332 4.94 1.09 10.60
CA ALA A 332 4.07 1.59 9.53
C ALA A 332 4.02 3.12 9.49
N ALA A 333 3.89 3.80 10.64
CA ALA A 333 3.96 5.26 10.71
C ALA A 333 5.32 5.79 10.20
N ARG A 334 6.43 5.12 10.57
CA ARG A 334 7.77 5.43 10.06
C ARG A 334 7.86 5.23 8.54
N PHE A 335 7.42 4.09 8.03
CA PHE A 335 7.38 3.78 6.60
C PHE A 335 6.61 4.83 5.79
N ILE A 336 5.46 5.27 6.27
CA ILE A 336 4.69 6.32 5.60
C ILE A 336 5.41 7.68 5.66
N SER A 337 6.02 8.02 6.81
CA SER A 337 6.71 9.31 6.98
C SER A 337 7.93 9.51 6.06
N VAL A 338 8.45 8.43 5.46
CA VAL A 338 9.60 8.50 4.54
C VAL A 338 9.18 8.53 3.07
N ILE A 339 7.88 8.45 2.77
CA ILE A 339 7.35 8.73 1.43
C ILE A 339 7.46 10.25 1.19
N GLY A 340 7.73 10.66 -0.05
CA GLY A 340 7.98 12.07 -0.34
C GLY A 340 6.72 12.93 -0.15
N PHE A 341 6.84 14.05 0.55
CA PHE A 341 5.77 15.03 0.61
C PHE A 341 5.78 15.96 -0.59
N GLU A 342 4.63 16.15 -1.21
CA GLU A 342 4.40 17.06 -2.33
C GLU A 342 2.98 17.63 -2.23
N ARG A 343 2.85 18.95 -2.13
CA ARG A 343 1.54 19.59 -2.27
C ARG A 343 1.22 19.79 -3.73
N SER A 344 -0.03 19.51 -4.10
CA SER A 344 -0.57 19.87 -5.42
C SER A 344 -0.23 21.33 -5.73
N SER A 345 0.46 21.56 -6.85
CA SER A 345 0.78 22.88 -7.36
C SER A 345 -0.05 23.16 -8.60
N THR A 346 -0.70 24.31 -8.64
CA THR A 346 -1.42 24.80 -9.81
C THR A 346 -0.49 25.59 -10.72
N VAL A 347 -0.55 25.30 -12.02
CA VAL A 347 0.08 26.13 -13.05
C VAL A 347 -0.73 27.43 -13.17
N GLY A 348 -0.05 28.59 -13.16
CA GLY A 348 -0.70 29.89 -13.40
C GLY A 348 -1.30 30.61 -12.18
N GLY A 349 -0.91 30.24 -10.95
CA GLY A 349 -1.23 31.03 -9.75
C GLY A 349 -2.68 30.92 -9.25
N GLY A 350 -3.47 29.98 -9.78
CA GLY A 350 -4.76 29.60 -9.21
C GLY A 350 -4.62 28.95 -7.83
N GLN A 351 -5.70 28.85 -7.06
CA GLN A 351 -5.69 28.08 -5.81
C GLN A 351 -5.42 26.60 -6.12
N PRO A 352 -4.48 25.94 -5.41
CA PRO A 352 -4.25 24.50 -5.56
C PRO A 352 -5.56 23.74 -5.52
N LYS A 353 -5.87 22.99 -6.58
CA LYS A 353 -6.97 22.03 -6.54
C LYS A 353 -6.49 20.79 -5.83
N GLU A 354 -7.22 20.46 -4.77
CA GLU A 354 -7.02 19.25 -3.98
C GLU A 354 -7.40 18.03 -4.83
N GLN A 355 -6.44 17.13 -5.04
CA GLN A 355 -6.60 15.88 -5.77
C GLN A 355 -6.14 14.75 -4.86
N TRP A 356 -7.05 13.83 -4.54
CA TRP A 356 -6.72 12.65 -3.73
C TRP A 356 -6.30 11.53 -4.66
N ASN A 357 -5.18 10.89 -4.35
CA ASN A 357 -4.67 9.82 -5.18
C ASN A 357 -5.19 8.47 -4.65
N SER A 358 -5.54 7.57 -5.56
CA SER A 358 -5.70 6.17 -5.26
C SER A 358 -4.41 5.62 -4.62
N SER A 359 -4.53 4.65 -3.70
CA SER A 359 -3.34 4.08 -3.05
C SER A 359 -2.34 3.51 -4.06
N HIS A 360 -2.81 3.05 -5.23
CA HIS A 360 -1.93 2.55 -6.28
C HIS A 360 -1.13 3.68 -6.92
N ALA A 361 -1.78 4.77 -7.31
CA ALA A 361 -1.11 5.92 -7.90
C ALA A 361 -0.14 6.59 -6.92
N PHE A 362 -0.56 6.79 -5.66
CA PHE A 362 0.31 7.35 -4.61
C PHE A 362 1.57 6.51 -4.39
N LEU A 363 1.43 5.19 -4.24
CA LEU A 363 2.58 4.29 -4.05
C LEU A 363 3.49 4.22 -5.28
N CYS A 364 2.96 4.37 -6.50
CA CYS A 364 3.77 4.37 -7.72
C CYS A 364 4.47 5.71 -7.95
N LYS A 365 3.78 6.82 -7.66
CA LYS A 365 4.36 8.17 -7.67
C LYS A 365 5.40 8.33 -6.57
N ASN A 366 5.31 7.59 -5.46
CA ASN A 366 6.23 7.68 -4.31
C ASN A 366 6.31 9.10 -3.70
N ARG A 367 5.30 9.93 -3.97
CA ARG A 367 5.12 11.28 -3.44
C ARG A 367 3.64 11.64 -3.38
N GLY A 368 3.23 12.45 -2.41
CA GLY A 368 1.84 12.88 -2.26
C GLY A 368 1.66 13.89 -1.12
N ASP A 369 0.42 14.32 -0.91
CA ASP A 369 0.07 15.33 0.08
C ASP A 369 -0.25 14.72 1.46
N CYS A 370 -0.78 15.51 2.40
CA CYS A 370 -1.03 14.99 3.75
C CYS A 370 -2.22 14.02 3.81
N GLU A 371 -3.18 14.20 2.91
CA GLU A 371 -4.37 13.38 2.72
C GLU A 371 -3.95 11.97 2.26
N ASP A 372 -3.13 11.88 1.21
CA ASP A 372 -2.60 10.60 0.70
C ASP A 372 -1.87 9.81 1.79
N HIS A 373 -0.99 10.48 2.55
CA HIS A 373 -0.23 9.85 3.63
C HIS A 373 -1.14 9.40 4.77
N ALA A 374 -2.11 10.22 5.18
CA ALA A 374 -3.02 9.87 6.27
C ALA A 374 -3.95 8.71 5.88
N ILE A 375 -4.44 8.67 4.64
CA ILE A 375 -5.26 7.58 4.11
C ILE A 375 -4.49 6.27 4.14
N LEU A 376 -3.26 6.24 3.59
CA LEU A 376 -2.47 5.02 3.56
C LEU A 376 -2.07 4.54 4.97
N LEU A 377 -1.77 5.47 5.88
CA LEU A 377 -1.51 5.14 7.28
C LEU A 377 -2.74 4.53 7.97
N CYS A 378 -3.92 5.13 7.75
CA CYS A 378 -5.18 4.61 8.28
C CYS A 378 -5.47 3.21 7.73
N ASN A 379 -5.23 2.98 6.43
CA ASN A 379 -5.35 1.68 5.79
C ASN A 379 -4.50 0.62 6.49
N LEU A 380 -3.23 0.93 6.77
CA LEU A 380 -2.31 0.03 7.48
C LEU A 380 -2.77 -0.22 8.92
N PHE A 381 -3.16 0.81 9.66
CA PHE A 381 -3.64 0.66 11.04
C PHE A 381 -4.88 -0.23 11.14
N LEU A 382 -5.85 -0.04 10.24
CA LEU A 382 -7.00 -0.92 10.12
C LEU A 382 -6.56 -2.36 9.78
N GLY A 383 -5.53 -2.54 8.96
CA GLY A 383 -4.95 -3.84 8.66
C GLY A 383 -4.26 -4.51 9.85
N PHE A 384 -3.68 -3.73 10.77
CA PHE A 384 -3.16 -4.19 12.07
C PHE A 384 -4.27 -4.41 13.12
N GLY A 385 -5.53 -4.16 12.77
CA GLY A 385 -6.67 -4.34 13.68
C GLY A 385 -6.89 -3.18 14.66
N LEU A 386 -6.27 -2.03 14.44
CA LEU A 386 -6.55 -0.83 15.24
C LEU A 386 -7.87 -0.20 14.83
N ASN A 387 -8.60 0.35 15.80
CA ASN A 387 -9.77 1.20 15.55
C ASN A 387 -9.28 2.60 15.12
N ALA A 388 -8.99 2.72 13.82
CA ALA A 388 -8.34 3.88 13.23
C ALA A 388 -9.29 4.67 12.30
N PHE A 389 -9.06 5.98 12.26
CA PHE A 389 -9.84 6.91 11.45
C PHE A 389 -8.94 8.01 10.88
N VAL A 390 -9.35 8.54 9.74
CA VAL A 390 -8.82 9.78 9.17
C VAL A 390 -9.58 10.96 9.77
N CYS A 391 -8.85 11.95 10.29
CA CYS A 391 -9.38 13.22 10.78
C CYS A 391 -9.12 14.34 9.79
N VAL A 392 -10.10 15.22 9.60
CA VAL A 392 -9.97 16.43 8.78
C VAL A 392 -10.25 17.65 9.64
N GLY A 393 -9.36 18.63 9.55
CA GLY A 393 -9.42 19.83 10.38
C GLY A 393 -8.29 20.78 10.07
N THR A 394 -7.80 21.48 11.08
CA THR A 394 -6.73 22.48 10.91
C THR A 394 -5.54 22.25 11.84
N LYS A 395 -4.37 22.72 11.41
CA LYS A 395 -3.16 22.87 12.24
C LYS A 395 -3.08 24.29 12.84
N VAL A 396 -2.02 24.52 13.63
CA VAL A 396 -1.62 25.88 14.04
C VAL A 396 -1.58 26.81 12.82
N LYS A 397 -2.12 28.04 12.97
CA LYS A 397 -2.32 29.05 11.91
C LYS A 397 -3.51 28.79 10.97
N GLY A 398 -4.39 27.83 11.28
CA GLY A 398 -5.65 27.62 10.55
C GLY A 398 -5.50 26.92 9.20
N ALA A 399 -4.31 26.38 8.89
CA ALA A 399 -4.09 25.63 7.65
C ALA A 399 -4.84 24.28 7.71
N ALA A 400 -5.62 23.96 6.67
CA ALA A 400 -6.25 22.66 6.52
C ALA A 400 -5.20 21.54 6.58
N HIS A 401 -5.52 20.47 7.28
CA HIS A 401 -4.63 19.34 7.48
C HIS A 401 -5.41 18.06 7.78
N THR A 402 -4.87 16.93 7.35
CA THR A 402 -5.41 15.60 7.59
C THR A 402 -4.42 14.75 8.36
N TRP A 403 -4.91 14.04 9.38
CA TRP A 403 -4.10 13.15 10.23
C TRP A 403 -4.87 11.89 10.60
N VAL A 404 -4.23 10.96 11.29
CA VAL A 404 -4.87 9.71 11.73
C VAL A 404 -5.09 9.72 13.23
N VAL A 405 -6.24 9.24 13.68
CA VAL A 405 -6.52 8.97 15.09
C VAL A 405 -6.79 7.49 15.29
N THR A 406 -6.35 6.97 16.43
CA THR A 406 -6.73 5.65 16.93
C THR A 406 -7.41 5.81 18.28
N ILE A 407 -8.55 5.13 18.46
CA ILE A 407 -9.32 5.13 19.71
C ILE A 407 -9.28 3.71 20.26
N SER A 408 -8.60 3.51 21.38
CA SER A 408 -8.50 2.19 22.00
C SER A 408 -9.84 1.76 22.64
N PRO A 409 -10.01 0.48 22.98
CA PRO A 409 -11.23 0.00 23.64
C PRO A 409 -11.55 0.67 24.98
N ASP A 410 -10.52 1.14 25.70
CA ASP A 410 -10.63 1.92 26.94
C ASP A 410 -10.83 3.43 26.70
N GLY A 411 -10.99 3.86 25.45
CA GLY A 411 -11.27 5.25 25.09
C GLY A 411 -10.03 6.14 24.98
N LEU A 412 -8.81 5.60 25.06
CA LEU A 412 -7.58 6.36 24.87
C LEU A 412 -7.46 6.82 23.41
N VAL A 413 -7.48 8.14 23.23
CA VAL A 413 -7.33 8.79 21.94
C VAL A 413 -5.85 9.06 21.67
N THR A 414 -5.35 8.58 20.53
CA THR A 414 -3.99 8.82 20.08
C THR A 414 -3.98 9.40 18.68
N PHE A 415 -3.35 10.55 18.50
CA PHE A 415 -3.15 11.18 17.20
C PHE A 415 -1.80 10.79 16.59
N TRP A 416 -1.80 10.65 15.27
CA TRP A 416 -0.65 10.24 14.47
C TRP A 416 -0.46 11.23 13.31
N GLU A 417 0.69 11.90 13.29
CA GLU A 417 1.08 12.80 12.20
C GLU A 417 1.75 12.00 11.08
N SER A 418 1.03 11.83 9.98
CA SER A 418 1.43 10.96 8.86
C SER A 418 2.74 11.39 8.20
N LEU A 419 3.03 12.70 8.14
CA LEU A 419 4.24 13.24 7.50
C LEU A 419 5.52 13.13 8.35
N SER A 420 5.38 12.89 9.66
CA SER A 420 6.55 12.82 10.58
C SER A 420 6.67 11.50 11.32
N GLY A 421 5.61 10.68 11.31
CA GLY A 421 5.49 9.48 12.14
C GLY A 421 5.29 9.78 13.63
N HIS A 422 5.18 11.05 14.04
CA HIS A 422 4.99 11.40 15.43
C HIS A 422 3.63 10.96 15.96
N ARG A 423 3.64 10.56 17.23
CA ARG A 423 2.49 10.06 17.96
C ARG A 423 2.25 10.93 19.19
N TYR A 424 1.00 11.34 19.38
CA TYR A 424 0.58 12.18 20.48
C TYR A 424 -0.59 11.54 21.21
N ILE A 425 -0.44 11.34 22.52
CA ILE A 425 -1.57 10.91 23.36
C ILE A 425 -2.42 12.16 23.63
N HIS A 426 -3.69 12.10 23.28
CA HIS A 426 -4.62 13.19 23.54
C HIS A 426 -5.10 13.12 24.99
N GLN A 427 -4.97 14.25 25.69
CA GLN A 427 -5.50 14.44 27.03
C GLN A 427 -6.61 15.49 26.91
N PRO A 428 -7.89 15.10 27.07
CA PRO A 428 -9.00 16.02 26.90
C PRO A 428 -8.96 17.09 28.00
N VAL A 429 -9.18 18.34 27.61
CA VAL A 429 -9.39 19.45 28.54
C VAL A 429 -10.88 19.51 28.84
N ASN A 430 -11.25 19.31 30.11
CA ASN A 430 -12.61 19.55 30.55
C ASN A 430 -12.80 21.05 30.82
N PRO A 431 -13.68 21.76 30.09
CA PRO A 431 -13.92 23.19 30.30
C PRO A 431 -14.47 23.52 31.69
N ASP A 432 -15.11 22.53 32.34
CA ASP A 432 -15.75 22.68 33.64
C ASP A 432 -14.81 22.42 34.82
N ASP A 433 -13.55 22.02 34.56
CA ASP A 433 -12.57 21.78 35.62
C ASP A 433 -12.20 23.10 36.34
N PRO A 434 -11.99 23.07 37.67
CA PRO A 434 -11.64 24.26 38.43
C PRO A 434 -10.27 24.81 37.98
N PRO A 435 -10.06 26.14 38.04
CA PRO A 435 -8.84 26.80 37.56
C PRO A 435 -7.56 26.41 38.30
N SER A 436 -7.66 25.64 39.39
CA SER A 436 -6.55 25.03 40.10
C SER A 436 -5.98 23.78 39.41
N VAL A 437 -6.70 23.17 38.47
CA VAL A 437 -6.22 22.04 37.67
C VAL A 437 -5.26 22.57 36.61
N GLN A 438 -4.02 22.06 36.61
CA GLN A 438 -3.05 22.42 35.58
C GLN A 438 -3.52 21.87 34.23
N LEU A 439 -3.90 22.77 33.33
CA LEU A 439 -4.29 22.41 31.97
C LEU A 439 -3.11 21.76 31.23
N PRO A 440 -3.25 20.51 30.76
CA PRO A 440 -2.21 19.89 29.96
C PRO A 440 -2.03 20.69 28.67
N ARG A 441 -0.79 21.12 28.39
CA ARG A 441 -0.50 21.81 27.12
C ARG A 441 -0.56 20.80 25.98
N PRO A 442 -1.36 21.05 24.92
CA PRO A 442 -1.41 20.16 23.76
C PRO A 442 -0.01 20.03 23.15
N GLN A 443 0.49 18.80 23.05
CA GLN A 443 1.79 18.50 22.43
C GLN A 443 1.69 18.35 20.91
N TYR A 444 0.48 18.20 20.38
CA TYR A 444 0.18 18.03 18.96
C TYR A 444 -0.09 19.39 18.26
N PRO A 445 0.09 19.46 16.93
CA PRO A 445 -0.10 20.70 16.16
C PRO A 445 -1.56 20.95 15.73
N PHE A 446 -2.49 20.02 15.98
CA PHE A 446 -3.88 20.10 15.54
C PHE A 446 -4.71 21.08 16.38
N ARG A 447 -5.57 21.86 15.72
CA ARG A 447 -6.34 22.95 16.33
C ARG A 447 -7.83 22.68 16.27
N THR A 448 -8.38 22.46 15.08
CA THR A 448 -9.79 22.14 14.92
C THR A 448 -10.00 20.79 14.25
N ILE A 449 -11.15 20.16 14.48
CA ILE A 449 -11.59 18.92 13.84
C ILE A 449 -13.05 19.06 13.36
N GLY A 450 -13.24 18.92 12.05
CA GLY A 450 -14.56 19.02 11.43
C GLY A 450 -15.21 17.65 11.23
N CYS A 451 -14.46 16.66 10.73
CA CYS A 451 -14.98 15.30 10.55
C CYS A 451 -13.92 14.22 10.78
N ILE A 452 -14.41 13.02 11.02
CA ILE A 452 -13.63 11.79 11.23
C ILE A 452 -14.30 10.64 10.49
N PHE A 453 -13.52 9.84 9.77
CA PHE A 453 -14.08 8.76 8.95
C PHE A 453 -13.11 7.60 8.75
N ASN A 454 -13.66 6.44 8.40
CA ASN A 454 -12.90 5.30 7.91
C ASN A 454 -13.69 4.56 6.82
N HIS A 455 -13.31 3.32 6.50
CA HIS A 455 -13.95 2.50 5.46
C HIS A 455 -15.42 2.09 5.74
N ARG A 456 -15.93 2.29 6.97
CA ARG A 456 -17.27 1.86 7.40
C ARG A 456 -18.14 3.00 7.91
N THR A 457 -17.53 4.01 8.51
CA THR A 457 -18.26 5.07 9.21
C THR A 457 -17.74 6.45 8.84
N PHE A 458 -18.64 7.43 8.92
CA PHE A 458 -18.36 8.85 8.70
C PHE A 458 -19.11 9.66 9.75
N TYR A 459 -18.39 10.55 10.43
CA TYR A 459 -18.93 11.42 11.47
C TYR A 459 -18.48 12.86 11.25
N ALA A 460 -19.40 13.82 11.41
CA ALA A 460 -19.04 15.23 11.56
C ALA A 460 -19.22 15.68 13.00
N ASN A 461 -18.27 16.49 13.46
CA ASN A 461 -18.28 17.06 14.79
C ASN A 461 -19.46 18.03 14.92
N CYS A 462 -20.41 17.74 15.80
CA CYS A 462 -21.54 18.62 16.13
C CYS A 462 -21.47 19.18 17.57
N GLN A 463 -20.30 19.07 18.24
CA GLN A 463 -20.04 19.68 19.55
C GLN A 463 -20.04 21.22 19.47
N PRO A 464 -20.24 21.95 20.59
CA PRO A 464 -20.27 23.41 20.61
C PRO A 464 -19.00 24.05 20.01
N SER A 465 -17.85 23.50 20.35
CA SER A 465 -16.55 23.87 19.79
C SER A 465 -16.06 22.79 18.82
N ASP A 466 -15.32 23.19 17.80
CA ASP A 466 -14.55 22.29 16.93
C ASP A 466 -13.08 22.20 17.34
N ASN A 467 -12.66 22.84 18.44
CA ASN A 467 -11.29 22.76 18.94
C ASN A 467 -10.96 21.34 19.43
N VAL A 468 -9.79 20.84 19.04
CA VAL A 468 -9.35 19.46 19.33
C VAL A 468 -9.04 19.24 20.81
N ASP A 469 -8.58 20.25 21.54
CA ASP A 469 -8.22 20.16 22.97
C ASP A 469 -9.40 19.86 23.89
N VAL A 470 -10.58 20.41 23.58
CA VAL A 470 -11.83 20.20 24.33
C VAL A 470 -12.78 19.19 23.65
N CYS A 471 -12.37 18.59 22.54
CA CYS A 471 -13.19 17.68 21.76
C CYS A 471 -13.38 16.34 22.50
N CYS A 472 -14.62 15.93 22.72
CA CYS A 472 -14.94 14.59 23.19
C CYS A 472 -14.99 13.61 21.99
N PHE A 473 -14.25 12.51 22.07
CA PHE A 473 -14.13 11.50 21.01
C PHE A 473 -15.05 10.28 21.23
N ASP A 474 -16.14 10.44 21.98
CA ASP A 474 -17.20 9.43 22.02
C ASP A 474 -18.04 9.48 20.74
N LEU A 475 -17.60 8.75 19.72
CA LEU A 475 -18.23 8.74 18.39
C LEU A 475 -19.63 8.11 18.37
N HIS A 476 -20.05 7.43 19.45
CA HIS A 476 -21.37 6.82 19.56
C HIS A 476 -22.44 7.79 20.06
N ASP A 477 -22.04 8.91 20.67
CA ASP A 477 -22.95 9.95 21.11
C ASP A 477 -23.34 10.86 19.93
N GLU A 478 -24.57 10.70 19.46
CA GLU A 478 -25.13 11.49 18.34
C GLU A 478 -25.27 12.99 18.64
N SER A 479 -25.22 13.38 19.92
CA SER A 479 -25.21 14.80 20.33
C SER A 479 -23.83 15.45 20.13
N LEU A 480 -22.76 14.63 20.06
CA LEU A 480 -21.38 15.07 19.85
C LEU A 480 -20.93 14.85 18.40
N TRP A 481 -21.38 13.77 17.77
CA TRP A 481 -21.00 13.38 16.41
C TRP A 481 -22.22 13.00 15.57
N LYS A 482 -22.52 13.82 14.55
CA LYS A 482 -23.55 13.45 13.56
C LYS A 482 -22.96 12.36 12.66
N SER A 483 -23.55 11.18 12.67
CA SER A 483 -23.14 10.04 11.84
C SER A 483 -23.90 10.02 10.50
N MET A 484 -23.27 9.45 9.47
CA MET A 484 -24.00 8.99 8.28
C MET A 484 -24.54 7.58 8.50
N SER A 485 -25.64 7.24 7.82
CA SER A 485 -26.27 5.92 7.87
C SER A 485 -25.27 4.85 7.38
N PRO A 486 -25.07 3.77 8.15
CA PRO A 486 -24.24 2.64 7.72
C PRO A 486 -24.71 2.03 6.40
N ASP A 487 -26.03 1.95 6.17
CA ASP A 487 -26.60 1.42 4.93
C ASP A 487 -26.29 2.32 3.73
N ALA A 488 -26.36 3.65 3.93
CA ALA A 488 -25.99 4.61 2.90
C ALA A 488 -24.50 4.49 2.54
N ILE A 489 -23.62 4.38 3.54
CA ILE A 489 -22.18 4.15 3.32
C ILE A 489 -21.96 2.80 2.62
N GLN A 490 -22.60 1.72 3.07
CA GLN A 490 -22.44 0.39 2.50
C GLN A 490 -22.94 0.31 1.05
N SER A 491 -23.93 1.13 0.67
CA SER A 491 -24.43 1.19 -0.70
C SER A 491 -23.37 1.62 -1.72
N VAL A 492 -22.39 2.41 -1.29
CA VAL A 492 -21.27 2.89 -2.12
C VAL A 492 -19.95 2.18 -1.80
N CYS A 493 -19.68 1.88 -0.52
CA CYS A 493 -18.40 1.32 -0.04
C CYS A 493 -18.40 -0.21 0.16
N GLY A 494 -19.55 -0.87 0.13
CA GLY A 494 -19.72 -2.28 0.53
C GLY A 494 -19.10 -3.28 -0.44
N THR A 495 -18.79 -4.50 0.03
CA THR A 495 -18.21 -5.57 -0.81
C THR A 495 -19.16 -6.09 -1.90
N SER A 496 -20.46 -5.80 -1.79
CA SER A 496 -21.48 -6.05 -2.80
C SER A 496 -21.71 -4.86 -3.75
N SER A 497 -21.10 -3.69 -3.46
CA SER A 497 -20.95 -2.66 -4.46
C SER A 497 -19.83 -3.10 -5.41
N GLN A 498 -20.22 -3.43 -6.65
CA GLN A 498 -19.33 -3.91 -7.71
C GLN A 498 -18.12 -2.96 -7.78
N SER A 499 -16.93 -3.55 -7.68
CA SER A 499 -15.70 -2.90 -7.25
C SER A 499 -15.17 -1.93 -8.31
N LEU A 500 -15.72 -0.71 -8.38
CA LEU A 500 -15.10 0.36 -9.15
C LEU A 500 -13.76 0.80 -8.55
N TRP A 501 -13.54 0.55 -7.26
CA TRP A 501 -12.34 0.98 -6.55
C TRP A 501 -11.38 -0.19 -6.31
N PRO A 502 -10.09 -0.03 -6.65
CA PRO A 502 -9.15 -1.14 -6.64
C PRO A 502 -9.05 -1.81 -5.27
N HIS A 503 -8.88 -3.13 -5.31
CA HIS A 503 -8.51 -3.94 -4.16
C HIS A 503 -7.35 -3.30 -3.37
N PRO A 504 -7.22 -3.56 -2.06
CA PRO A 504 -6.07 -3.09 -1.29
C PRO A 504 -4.76 -3.41 -2.01
N VAL A 505 -3.97 -2.37 -2.27
CA VAL A 505 -2.75 -2.48 -3.05
C VAL A 505 -1.69 -3.17 -2.18
N PRO A 506 -1.25 -4.40 -2.49
CA PRO A 506 -0.32 -5.10 -1.64
C PRO A 506 1.02 -4.36 -1.59
N LEU A 507 1.62 -4.36 -0.40
CA LEU A 507 3.02 -4.00 -0.24
C LEU A 507 3.89 -5.15 -0.78
N ILE A 508 5.02 -4.78 -1.37
CA ILE A 508 5.98 -5.74 -1.95
C ILE A 508 7.29 -5.58 -1.19
N SER A 509 8.00 -6.69 -0.98
CA SER A 509 9.31 -6.65 -0.37
C SER A 509 10.27 -5.73 -1.13
N ASN A 510 11.13 -5.05 -0.39
CA ASN A 510 12.16 -4.25 -0.98
C ASN A 510 13.16 -5.16 -1.73
N LEU A 511 13.42 -4.86 -3.00
CA LEU A 511 14.41 -5.57 -3.81
C LEU A 511 15.81 -4.93 -3.72
N LEU A 512 15.92 -3.80 -3.01
CA LEU A 512 17.16 -3.08 -2.81
C LEU A 512 17.96 -3.69 -1.66
N ASP A 513 19.24 -3.98 -1.91
CA ASP A 513 20.23 -4.20 -0.86
C ASP A 513 20.58 -2.85 -0.21
N SER A 514 20.15 -2.66 1.04
CA SER A 514 20.34 -1.41 1.79
C SER A 514 21.81 -1.14 2.10
N SER A 515 22.60 -2.19 2.38
CA SER A 515 24.03 -2.06 2.69
C SER A 515 24.82 -1.61 1.47
N LEU A 516 24.58 -2.24 0.31
CA LEU A 516 25.22 -1.82 -0.94
C LEU A 516 24.84 -0.39 -1.33
N ALA A 517 23.56 -0.04 -1.23
CA ALA A 517 23.09 1.30 -1.55
C ALA A 517 23.66 2.37 -0.59
N SER A 518 23.82 2.03 0.70
CA SER A 518 24.45 2.92 1.69
C SER A 518 25.91 3.19 1.34
N ASN A 519 26.69 2.14 1.04
CA ASN A 519 28.11 2.25 0.71
C ASN A 519 28.34 3.06 -0.58
N ASP A 520 27.51 2.84 -1.61
CA ASP A 520 27.55 3.61 -2.85
C ASP A 520 27.25 5.09 -2.62
N LEU A 521 26.22 5.40 -1.82
CA LEU A 521 25.89 6.78 -1.46
C LEU A 521 27.02 7.46 -0.68
N GLU A 522 27.63 6.74 0.27
CA GLU A 522 28.78 7.25 1.03
C GLU A 522 29.97 7.57 0.10
N LEU A 523 30.33 6.67 -0.81
CA LEU A 523 31.42 6.88 -1.77
C LEU A 523 31.19 8.13 -2.62
N GLN A 524 29.96 8.29 -3.13
CA GLN A 524 29.60 9.47 -3.93
C GLN A 524 29.66 10.76 -3.10
N LEU A 525 29.20 10.74 -1.85
CA LEU A 525 29.31 11.89 -0.94
C LEU A 525 30.76 12.22 -0.59
N ARG A 526 31.61 11.21 -0.34
CA ARG A 526 33.05 11.39 -0.08
C ARG A 526 33.72 12.08 -1.27
N ALA A 527 33.43 11.65 -2.50
CA ALA A 527 33.96 12.28 -3.72
C ALA A 527 33.55 13.77 -3.84
N LEU A 528 32.26 14.08 -3.64
CA LEU A 528 31.75 15.46 -3.70
C LEU A 528 32.40 16.36 -2.63
N VAL A 529 32.61 15.84 -1.42
CA VAL A 529 33.30 16.56 -0.33
C VAL A 529 34.77 16.81 -0.70
N VAL A 530 35.48 15.82 -1.25
CA VAL A 530 36.88 15.95 -1.67
C VAL A 530 37.03 17.02 -2.75
N ASP A 531 36.18 16.98 -3.78
CA ASP A 531 36.19 17.96 -4.87
C ASP A 531 35.94 19.38 -4.35
N GLN A 532 34.90 19.57 -3.53
CA GLN A 532 34.58 20.89 -2.95
C GLN A 532 35.71 21.44 -2.07
N ARG A 533 36.34 20.59 -1.25
CA ARG A 533 37.45 20.99 -0.38
C ARG A 533 38.70 21.32 -1.19
N LYS A 534 38.97 20.56 -2.26
CA LYS A 534 40.06 20.84 -3.20
C LYS A 534 39.87 22.19 -3.89
N ASP A 535 38.65 22.54 -4.28
CA ASP A 535 38.33 23.86 -4.85
C ASP A 535 38.57 25.00 -3.85
N MET A 536 38.52 24.72 -2.56
CA MET A 536 38.87 25.65 -1.47
C MET A 536 40.37 25.63 -1.11
N GLY A 537 41.19 24.82 -1.80
CA GLY A 537 42.62 24.64 -1.50
C GLY A 537 42.90 23.80 -0.25
N LEU A 538 41.93 23.04 0.24
CA LEU A 538 42.05 22.21 1.45
C LEU A 538 42.34 20.74 1.10
N THR A 539 43.12 20.08 1.94
CA THR A 539 43.31 18.62 1.90
C THR A 539 42.21 17.90 2.68
N THR A 540 41.77 16.74 2.21
CA THR A 540 40.72 15.94 2.86
C THR A 540 41.31 14.64 3.37
N VAL A 541 41.11 14.36 4.66
CA VAL A 541 41.47 13.10 5.32
C VAL A 541 40.20 12.52 5.92
N TRP A 542 39.98 11.23 5.72
CA TRP A 542 38.85 10.50 6.28
C TRP A 542 39.32 9.70 7.50
N ASP A 543 38.51 9.68 8.55
CA ASP A 543 38.75 8.89 9.76
C ASP A 543 37.80 7.69 9.75
N ASP A 544 38.31 6.53 9.34
CA ASP A 544 37.50 5.32 9.22
C ASP A 544 37.08 4.74 10.59
N GLU A 545 37.85 5.01 11.65
CA GLU A 545 37.49 4.60 13.02
C GLU A 545 36.29 5.41 13.50
N LEU A 546 36.33 6.74 13.36
CA LEU A 546 35.20 7.60 13.69
C LEU A 546 33.99 7.27 12.82
N SER A 547 34.15 7.03 11.52
CA SER A 547 33.07 6.58 10.64
C SER A 547 32.40 5.30 11.14
N TYR A 548 33.17 4.31 11.61
CA TYR A 548 32.63 3.10 12.19
C TYR A 548 31.83 3.37 13.48
N LEU A 549 32.34 4.24 14.36
CA LEU A 549 31.65 4.61 15.60
C LEU A 549 30.30 5.30 15.33
N LEU A 550 30.21 6.12 14.29
CA LEU A 550 28.98 6.85 13.93
C LEU A 550 27.83 5.93 13.47
N ASN A 551 28.13 4.72 13.00
CA ASN A 551 27.09 3.74 12.62
C ASN A 551 26.17 3.39 13.80
N GLN A 552 26.70 3.40 15.03
CA GLN A 552 25.90 3.14 16.24
C GLN A 552 24.83 4.21 16.44
N ALA A 553 25.18 5.49 16.22
CA ALA A 553 24.22 6.59 16.31
C ALA A 553 23.15 6.52 15.22
N LEU A 554 23.52 6.19 13.98
CA LEU A 554 22.56 6.02 12.89
C LEU A 554 21.55 4.91 13.18
N ALA A 555 22.03 3.76 13.69
CA ALA A 555 21.17 2.66 14.10
C ALA A 555 20.21 3.07 15.24
N ALA A 556 20.72 3.79 16.25
CA ALA A 556 19.91 4.30 17.35
C ALA A 556 18.83 5.28 16.88
N TYR A 557 19.17 6.20 15.96
CA TYR A 557 18.20 7.15 15.41
C TYR A 557 17.07 6.47 14.63
N GLU A 558 17.38 5.46 13.80
CA GLU A 558 16.33 4.74 13.08
C GLU A 558 15.46 3.88 14.01
N LEU A 559 16.07 3.28 15.04
CA LEU A 559 15.34 2.52 16.06
C LEU A 559 14.38 3.44 16.83
N GLU A 560 14.83 4.61 17.25
CA GLU A 560 14.00 5.61 17.92
C GLU A 560 12.84 6.04 17.02
N ARG A 561 13.09 6.30 15.73
CA ARG A 561 12.05 6.66 14.77
C ARG A 561 11.03 5.54 14.54
N SER A 562 11.47 4.29 14.59
CA SER A 562 10.62 3.12 14.33
C SER A 562 9.83 2.65 15.56
N THR A 563 10.37 2.85 16.76
CA THR A 563 9.80 2.31 18.01
C THR A 563 9.30 3.39 18.97
N GLY A 564 9.80 4.61 18.84
CA GLY A 564 9.63 5.69 19.81
C GLY A 564 10.47 5.50 21.08
N VAL A 565 11.43 4.57 21.10
CA VAL A 565 12.31 4.30 22.24
C VAL A 565 13.74 4.65 21.87
N THR A 566 14.34 5.54 22.63
CA THR A 566 15.77 5.86 22.53
C THR A 566 16.58 4.78 23.25
N ALA A 567 17.53 4.17 22.54
CA ALA A 567 18.43 3.15 23.09
C ALA A 567 19.84 3.27 22.48
N GLY A 568 20.87 2.88 23.24
CA GLY A 568 22.27 2.84 22.75
C GLY A 568 23.04 4.16 22.78
N ASN A 569 22.46 5.23 23.35
CA ASN A 569 23.09 6.55 23.38
C ASN A 569 24.28 6.63 24.36
N GLU A 570 24.27 5.88 25.46
CA GLU A 570 25.33 5.95 26.48
C GLU A 570 26.63 5.31 25.98
N GLU A 571 26.53 4.14 25.37
CA GLU A 571 27.66 3.42 24.77
C GLU A 571 28.30 4.25 23.65
N PHE A 572 27.47 4.86 22.79
CA PHE A 572 27.93 5.77 21.76
C PHE A 572 28.67 6.98 22.36
N GLN A 573 28.12 7.63 23.39
CA GLN A 573 28.77 8.77 24.05
C GLN A 573 30.12 8.38 24.66
N HIS A 574 30.22 7.21 25.29
CA HIS A 574 31.49 6.72 25.82
C HIS A 574 32.52 6.45 24.73
N ALA A 575 32.13 5.81 23.63
CA ALA A 575 33.01 5.54 22.50
C ALA A 575 33.54 6.84 21.87
N ILE A 576 32.66 7.82 21.64
CA ILE A 576 33.03 9.12 21.07
C ILE A 576 33.94 9.93 22.00
N ARG A 577 33.66 9.96 23.30
CA ARG A 577 34.53 10.65 24.28
C ARG A 577 35.95 10.09 24.31
N LYS A 578 36.12 8.79 24.02
CA LYS A 578 37.43 8.16 23.94
C LYS A 578 38.14 8.42 22.61
N ALA A 579 37.40 8.44 21.51
CA ALA A 579 37.95 8.65 20.16
C ALA A 579 38.37 10.10 19.89
N ILE A 580 37.73 11.07 20.57
CA ILE A 580 38.01 12.49 20.34
C ILE A 580 39.17 12.97 21.21
N PRO A 581 40.21 13.58 20.62
CA PRO A 581 41.36 14.08 21.37
C PRO A 581 40.98 15.16 22.39
N ASP A 582 41.77 15.27 23.45
CA ASP A 582 41.60 16.34 24.45
C ASP A 582 41.58 17.73 23.78
N GLY A 583 40.67 18.59 24.26
CA GLY A 583 40.47 19.93 23.73
C GLY A 583 39.61 20.02 22.46
N HIS A 584 39.15 18.89 21.89
CA HIS A 584 38.26 18.87 20.74
C HIS A 584 36.79 18.64 21.16
N THR A 585 35.84 19.07 20.32
CA THR A 585 34.40 18.89 20.55
C THR A 585 33.74 18.19 19.38
N PHE A 586 33.01 17.12 19.64
CA PHE A 586 32.15 16.50 18.64
C PHE A 586 30.90 17.35 18.37
N LYS A 587 30.55 17.55 17.10
CA LYS A 587 29.23 18.05 16.71
C LYS A 587 28.68 17.20 15.58
N GLY A 588 27.55 16.56 15.81
CA GLY A 588 26.83 15.76 14.82
C GLY A 588 25.44 16.36 14.56
N PHE A 589 25.04 16.39 13.30
CA PHE A 589 23.71 16.83 12.88
C PHE A 589 23.07 15.71 12.06
N PRO A 590 22.16 14.90 12.64
CA PRO A 590 21.48 13.87 11.89
C PRO A 590 20.55 14.52 10.88
N ILE A 591 20.72 14.18 9.61
CA ILE A 591 19.87 14.64 8.51
C ILE A 591 19.22 13.42 7.87
N GLN A 592 17.92 13.49 7.66
CA GLN A 592 17.16 12.46 6.98
C GLN A 592 16.79 12.93 5.57
N PHE A 593 17.00 12.05 4.58
CA PHE A 593 16.61 12.28 3.20
C PHE A 593 15.55 11.28 2.77
N VAL A 594 14.59 11.72 1.96
CA VAL A 594 13.58 10.87 1.29
C VAL A 594 14.03 10.45 -0.11
N HIS A 595 15.33 10.57 -0.42
CA HIS A 595 15.92 10.24 -1.71
C HIS A 595 17.36 9.75 -1.54
N ARG A 596 17.89 9.09 -2.58
CA ARG A 596 19.28 8.58 -2.62
C ARG A 596 20.22 9.38 -3.52
N ASN A 597 19.84 10.59 -3.93
CA ASN A 597 20.66 11.44 -4.78
C ASN A 597 21.78 12.13 -3.96
N ALA A 598 23.03 11.69 -4.14
CA ALA A 598 24.19 12.20 -3.42
C ALA A 598 24.41 13.72 -3.59
N ARG A 599 24.23 14.25 -4.82
CA ARG A 599 24.42 15.69 -5.10
C ARG A 599 23.39 16.56 -4.40
N ARG A 600 22.12 16.12 -4.37
CA ARG A 600 21.06 16.80 -3.61
C ARG A 600 21.33 16.76 -2.11
N ALA A 601 21.73 15.60 -1.59
CA ALA A 601 22.09 15.44 -0.19
C ALA A 601 23.26 16.37 0.20
N PHE A 602 24.35 16.35 -0.56
CA PHE A 602 25.50 17.23 -0.39
C PHE A 602 25.12 18.72 -0.40
N SER A 603 24.34 19.15 -1.39
CA SER A 603 23.88 20.54 -1.50
C SER A 603 23.02 20.98 -0.30
N THR A 604 22.24 20.04 0.26
CA THR A 604 21.39 20.29 1.43
C THR A 604 22.24 20.44 2.68
N CYS A 605 23.18 19.51 2.89
CA CYS A 605 24.16 19.58 3.98
C CYS A 605 24.92 20.91 3.94
N PHE A 606 25.35 21.36 2.75
CA PHE A 606 26.08 22.62 2.59
C PHE A 606 25.28 23.88 2.96
N ARG A 607 23.95 23.84 2.80
CA ARG A 607 23.07 24.98 3.15
C ARG A 607 22.63 24.98 4.61
N GLN A 608 22.37 23.81 5.18
CA GLN A 608 21.79 23.66 6.52
C GLN A 608 22.85 23.60 7.61
N VAL A 609 23.97 22.94 7.33
CA VAL A 609 25.15 22.99 8.16
C VAL A 609 25.91 24.18 7.64
N ASP A 610 26.06 25.22 8.45
CA ASP A 610 26.82 26.43 8.11
C ASP A 610 28.32 26.07 8.02
N LEU A 611 28.68 25.26 7.01
CA LEU A 611 30.01 24.68 6.79
C LEU A 611 31.07 25.78 6.56
N LYS A 612 30.62 27.03 6.34
CA LYS A 612 31.47 28.22 6.27
C LYS A 612 32.20 28.54 7.59
N ASN A 613 31.72 28.02 8.72
CA ASN A 613 32.31 28.25 10.05
C ASN A 613 33.14 27.06 10.58
N LEU A 614 33.42 26.05 9.75
CA LEU A 614 34.31 24.92 10.09
C LEU A 614 35.75 25.12 9.57
N SER A 615 36.15 26.38 9.36
CA SER A 615 37.52 26.79 9.01
C SER A 615 38.48 26.64 10.18
#